data_AF-A0A6N2LQQ1-F1
#
_entry.id   AF-A0A6N2LQQ1-F1
#
_cell.length_a   1.000
_cell.length_b   1.000
_cell.length_c   1.000
_cell.angle_alpha   90.00
_cell.angle_beta   90.00
_cell.angle_gamma   90.00
#
_symmetry.space_group_name_H-M   'P 1'
#
loop_
_entity.id
_entity.type
_entity.pdbx_description
1 polymer ?
#
loop_
_entity_poly.entity_id
_entity_poly.type
_entity_poly.pdbx_seq_one_letter_code
_entity_poly.pdbx_strand_id
1 'polypeptide(L)'
;MGSDNNNNNVINRKDYILLKDFRKEIEVESEKNFSISFWVYLINSSTAAFPATIIKQVYSDISSNAPFLVLNEKKKMTLFPFLHAHKDTTNFSNSTSMEIEFPLENWIHVGCEVVTDMLRLHINGEIVGEQPQSFSLDKSSNSNGLRKITLAGAGVDDGLQGYIHFAEVLPLSFSIKDHYVKDPPLRLSIDLSSTSEIDEDSDSIWNIVGGKASCRRIFSLDVVLLNAICQAVNKELEIVASLVYADSGLHVEKTSDDEDPLLASCDGIEFASYDRPGKLLHGRASLKLKISQLSSKCDNRLFRIKLEIPKFSGYHFLEAFSHPIRCISRCRNPRTSMTWKRPSSAPDPSNKSQSFGQCNGSLELQHNSIHEIRAGPSSKRIKLGKERTSTLGQTDVACYSDTWTTNQ
;
A
#
# COMPACT_ATOMS: atom_id res chain seq x y z
N MET A 1 5.37 37.92 13.93
CA MET A 1 4.47 37.55 12.81
C MET A 1 5.32 37.37 11.57
N GLY A 2 5.31 36.17 10.99
CA GLY A 2 5.88 35.89 9.67
C GLY A 2 7.17 35.07 9.67
N SER A 3 7.11 33.79 10.08
CA SER A 3 8.16 32.81 9.73
C SER A 3 7.62 31.38 9.77
N ASP A 4 6.62 31.06 8.96
CA ASP A 4 6.17 29.67 8.76
C ASP A 4 5.69 29.49 7.31
N ASN A 5 6.35 28.58 6.57
CA ASN A 5 5.69 27.55 5.73
C ASN A 5 6.55 26.89 4.64
N ASN A 6 7.80 27.31 4.40
CA ASN A 6 8.54 26.73 3.26
C ASN A 6 9.19 25.36 3.49
N ASN A 7 9.21 24.84 4.73
CA ASN A 7 9.83 23.53 5.04
C ASN A 7 8.83 22.35 5.05
N ASN A 8 7.52 22.58 5.02
CA ASN A 8 6.54 21.49 5.15
C ASN A 8 6.39 20.64 3.88
N ASN A 9 6.90 21.11 2.72
CA ASN A 9 6.76 20.42 1.44
C ASN A 9 7.92 19.47 1.11
N VAL A 10 8.96 19.38 1.95
CA VAL A 10 10.11 18.51 1.66
C VAL A 10 9.94 17.18 2.38
N ILE A 11 10.07 16.07 1.64
CA ILE A 11 10.28 14.74 2.22
C ILE A 11 11.78 14.54 2.30
N ASN A 12 12.31 14.32 3.49
CA ASN A 12 13.73 14.09 3.66
C ASN A 12 14.02 12.58 3.63
N ARG A 13 14.77 12.14 2.62
CA ARG A 13 15.14 10.72 2.45
C ARG A 13 15.89 10.16 3.66
N LYS A 14 16.62 11.01 4.41
CA LYS A 14 17.37 10.59 5.60
C LYS A 14 16.47 10.17 6.76
N ASP A 15 15.19 10.54 6.73
CA ASP A 15 14.22 10.15 7.75
C ASP A 15 13.82 8.67 7.60
N TYR A 16 14.09 8.05 6.44
CA TYR A 16 13.84 6.64 6.16
C TYR A 16 15.17 5.88 6.10
N ILE A 17 15.53 5.29 7.23
CA ILE A 17 16.79 4.57 7.41
C ILE A 17 16.63 3.16 6.86
N LEU A 18 17.55 2.69 6.02
CA LEU A 18 17.56 1.30 5.60
C LEU A 18 17.79 0.39 6.82
N LEU A 19 17.06 -0.73 6.91
CA LEU A 19 17.14 -1.64 8.06
C LEU A 19 18.58 -2.05 8.38
N LYS A 20 19.39 -2.37 7.36
CA LYS A 20 20.81 -2.72 7.50
C LYS A 20 21.71 -1.62 8.08
N ASP A 21 21.30 -0.37 7.92
CA ASP A 21 22.07 0.81 8.34
C ASP A 21 21.57 1.32 9.70
N PHE A 22 20.47 0.77 10.22
CA PHE A 22 19.92 1.14 11.52
C PHE A 22 20.88 0.74 12.65
N ARG A 23 21.29 1.73 13.44
CA ARG A 23 21.99 1.55 14.71
C ARG A 23 21.45 2.54 15.75
N LYS A 24 21.18 2.05 16.95
CA LYS A 24 20.79 2.88 18.09
C LYS A 24 21.55 2.40 19.34
N GLU A 25 22.32 3.29 19.93
CA GLU A 25 23.00 3.03 21.19
C GLU A 25 22.02 3.24 22.35
N ILE A 26 22.04 2.29 23.28
CA ILE A 26 21.30 2.34 24.53
C ILE A 26 22.33 2.24 25.64
N GLU A 27 22.40 3.28 26.45
CA GLU A 27 23.16 3.28 27.68
C GLU A 27 22.26 2.65 28.75
N VAL A 28 22.55 1.41 29.12
CA VAL A 28 21.92 0.78 30.26
C VAL A 28 22.63 1.32 31.50
N GLU A 29 22.26 2.54 31.92
CA GLU A 29 22.58 3.02 33.25
C GLU A 29 21.99 2.06 34.31
N SER A 30 22.35 2.26 35.57
CA SER A 30 21.70 1.61 36.71
C SER A 30 20.16 1.75 36.73
N GLU A 31 19.58 2.60 35.88
CA GLU A 31 18.17 2.60 35.54
C GLU A 31 17.84 1.47 34.57
N LYS A 32 17.37 0.37 35.16
CA LYS A 32 17.01 -0.92 34.56
C LYS A 32 15.90 -0.87 33.51
N ASN A 33 15.37 0.32 33.22
CA ASN A 33 14.13 0.47 32.48
C ASN A 33 14.31 1.45 31.33
N PHE A 34 13.83 1.06 30.15
CA PHE A 34 13.76 1.97 29.03
C PHE A 34 12.66 1.50 28.06
N SER A 35 12.30 2.40 27.15
CA SER A 35 11.45 2.03 26.02
C SER A 35 12.09 2.48 24.72
N ILE A 36 11.91 1.72 23.65
CA ILE A 36 12.31 2.10 22.29
C ILE A 36 11.10 2.01 21.39
N SER A 37 10.94 3.02 20.53
CA SER A 37 9.81 3.10 19.63
C SER A 37 10.23 3.54 18.25
N PHE A 38 9.67 2.93 17.22
CA PHE A 38 9.99 3.20 15.82
C PHE A 38 8.93 2.66 14.87
N TRP A 39 8.92 3.16 13.65
CA TRP A 39 8.18 2.57 12.54
C TRP A 39 9.06 1.63 11.73
N VAL A 40 8.52 0.50 11.30
CA VAL A 40 9.21 -0.47 10.45
C VAL A 40 8.36 -0.85 9.24
N TYR A 41 9.01 -0.95 8.09
CA TYR A 41 8.44 -1.46 6.84
C TYR A 41 9.35 -2.58 6.34
N LEU A 42 8.80 -3.78 6.15
CA LEU A 42 9.56 -4.93 5.63
C LEU A 42 9.11 -5.26 4.21
N ILE A 43 10.08 -5.40 3.31
CA ILE A 43 9.83 -5.72 1.91
C ILE A 43 9.52 -7.22 1.80
N ASN A 44 8.46 -7.56 1.06
CA ASN A 44 8.15 -8.95 0.77
C ASN A 44 9.10 -9.49 -0.30
N SER A 45 10.15 -10.19 0.12
CA SER A 45 11.08 -10.86 -0.79
C SER A 45 10.82 -12.36 -0.81
N SER A 46 10.80 -12.95 -2.01
CA SER A 46 10.77 -14.41 -2.20
C SER A 46 12.02 -15.12 -1.67
N THR A 47 13.11 -14.37 -1.42
CA THR A 47 14.36 -14.89 -0.86
C THR A 47 14.44 -14.79 0.66
N ALA A 48 13.47 -14.17 1.33
CA ALA A 48 13.49 -14.05 2.78
C ALA A 48 13.19 -15.42 3.42
N ALA A 49 14.14 -15.94 4.18
CA ALA A 49 13.96 -17.14 4.98
C ALA A 49 13.48 -16.74 6.39
N PHE A 50 12.46 -17.44 6.90
CA PHE A 50 11.99 -17.28 8.28
C PHE A 50 12.43 -18.49 9.12
N PRO A 51 12.82 -18.30 10.40
CA PRO A 51 12.77 -17.07 11.18
C PRO A 51 13.83 -16.03 10.76
N ALA A 52 13.49 -14.74 10.89
CA ALA A 52 14.35 -13.63 10.51
C ALA A 52 14.48 -12.61 11.66
N THR A 53 15.71 -12.23 12.00
CA THR A 53 15.96 -11.20 13.02
C THR A 53 15.83 -9.81 12.40
N ILE A 54 14.90 -8.99 12.90
CA ILE A 54 14.75 -7.58 12.47
C ILE A 54 15.80 -6.71 13.14
N ILE A 55 15.94 -6.86 14.46
CA ILE A 55 16.90 -6.10 15.28
C ILE A 55 17.69 -7.08 16.14
N LYS A 56 19.01 -6.92 16.16
CA LYS A 56 19.96 -7.63 17.01
C LYS A 56 20.58 -6.69 18.04
N GLN A 57 20.93 -7.27 19.18
CA GLN A 57 21.70 -6.65 20.25
C GLN A 57 23.17 -6.93 19.97
N VAL A 58 23.98 -5.88 19.87
CA VAL A 58 25.43 -5.96 19.69
C VAL A 58 26.09 -5.39 20.95
N TYR A 59 26.96 -6.18 21.57
CA TYR A 59 27.70 -5.82 22.78
C TYR A 59 29.13 -5.43 22.42
N SER A 60 29.64 -4.34 22.98
CA SER A 60 31.02 -3.87 22.73
C SER A 60 32.08 -4.87 23.22
N ASP A 61 31.75 -5.63 24.26
CA ASP A 61 32.75 -6.39 25.03
C ASP A 61 32.84 -7.87 24.60
N ILE A 62 31.92 -8.33 23.73
CA ILE A 62 31.76 -9.75 23.38
C ILE A 62 31.40 -9.85 21.89
N SER A 63 32.04 -10.77 21.16
CA SER A 63 31.76 -10.99 19.72
C SER A 63 30.43 -11.72 19.44
N SER A 64 29.49 -11.71 20.39
CA SER A 64 28.23 -12.44 20.31
C SER A 64 27.08 -11.46 20.11
N ASN A 65 26.24 -11.75 19.13
CA ASN A 65 25.03 -10.99 18.86
C ASN A 65 23.82 -11.78 19.37
N ALA A 66 22.90 -11.10 20.02
CA ALA A 66 21.64 -11.69 20.48
C ALA A 66 20.46 -11.14 19.68
N PRO A 67 19.39 -11.91 19.43
CA PRO A 67 18.17 -11.34 18.85
C PRO A 67 17.52 -10.35 19.83
N PHE A 68 17.02 -9.23 19.34
CA PHE A 68 16.14 -8.32 20.08
C PHE A 68 14.70 -8.45 19.58
N LEU A 69 14.51 -8.37 18.27
CA LEU A 69 13.20 -8.45 17.64
C LEU A 69 13.28 -9.38 16.44
N VAL A 70 12.42 -10.40 16.39
CA VAL A 70 12.47 -11.48 15.40
C VAL A 70 11.08 -11.72 14.82
N LEU A 71 11.02 -12.07 13.54
CA LEU A 71 9.87 -12.73 12.93
C LEU A 71 10.09 -14.23 12.96
N ASN A 72 9.20 -14.96 13.62
CA ASN A 72 9.27 -16.42 13.63
C ASN A 72 8.85 -17.03 12.28
N GLU A 73 8.81 -18.36 12.18
CA GLU A 73 8.39 -19.08 10.96
C GLU A 73 6.96 -18.73 10.50
N LYS A 74 6.09 -18.35 11.44
CA LYS A 74 4.72 -17.88 11.19
C LYS A 74 4.67 -16.36 10.98
N LYS A 75 5.82 -15.71 10.82
CA LYS A 75 6.03 -14.26 10.76
C LYS A 75 5.35 -13.49 11.88
N LYS A 76 5.19 -14.10 13.06
CA LYS A 76 4.77 -13.36 14.25
C LYS A 76 5.98 -12.67 14.83
N MET A 77 5.81 -11.42 15.22
CA MET A 77 6.85 -10.62 15.83
C MET A 77 7.04 -11.03 17.28
N THR A 78 8.27 -11.38 17.64
CA THR A 78 8.67 -11.81 18.98
C THR A 78 9.79 -10.90 19.49
N LEU A 79 9.57 -10.32 20.66
CA LEU A 79 10.51 -9.50 21.41
C LEU A 79 11.26 -10.39 22.41
N PHE A 80 12.59 -10.27 22.38
CA PHE A 80 13.50 -10.98 23.26
C PHE A 80 14.12 -10.02 24.27
N PRO A 81 14.34 -10.48 25.52
CA PRO A 81 14.97 -9.66 26.54
C PRO A 81 16.46 -9.44 26.27
N PHE A 82 17.05 -8.47 26.97
CA PHE A 82 18.50 -8.29 26.94
C PHE A 82 19.23 -9.46 27.57
N LEU A 83 20.10 -10.11 26.80
CA LEU A 83 20.95 -11.16 27.31
C LEU A 83 22.14 -10.52 28.04
N HIS A 84 22.11 -10.56 29.37
CA HIS A 84 23.33 -10.38 30.14
C HIS A 84 24.23 -11.57 29.84
N ALA A 85 25.34 -11.33 29.15
CA ALA A 85 26.31 -12.38 28.90
C ALA A 85 26.81 -12.96 30.22
N HIS A 86 26.29 -14.11 30.61
CA HIS A 86 27.03 -15.26 31.09
C HIS A 86 26.11 -16.48 31.24
N LYS A 87 26.64 -17.63 30.79
CA LYS A 87 26.11 -19.01 30.81
C LYS A 87 25.04 -19.34 29.75
N ASP A 88 25.52 -19.92 28.65
CA ASP A 88 25.26 -21.30 28.18
C ASP A 88 23.97 -21.99 28.63
N THR A 89 22.86 -21.27 28.66
CA THR A 89 21.53 -21.86 28.78
C THR A 89 20.60 -21.13 27.85
N THR A 90 20.40 -21.75 26.70
CA THR A 90 19.50 -21.45 25.58
C THR A 90 18.03 -21.52 25.99
N ASN A 91 17.63 -20.78 27.03
CA ASN A 91 16.23 -20.72 27.46
C ASN A 91 15.63 -19.40 26.99
N PHE A 92 15.15 -19.41 25.74
CA PHE A 92 14.31 -18.37 25.13
C PHE A 92 12.90 -18.26 25.78
N SER A 93 12.71 -18.83 26.97
CA SER A 93 11.42 -18.97 27.66
C SER A 93 10.80 -17.64 28.10
N ASN A 94 11.54 -16.54 28.03
CA ASN A 94 11.13 -15.23 28.53
C ASN A 94 10.93 -14.22 27.38
N SER A 95 10.46 -14.67 26.23
CA SER A 95 10.11 -13.83 25.08
C SER A 95 8.61 -13.55 25.05
N THR A 96 8.22 -12.42 24.44
CA THR A 96 6.81 -12.09 24.22
C THR A 96 6.55 -11.90 22.73
N SER A 97 5.41 -12.37 22.23
CA SER A 97 5.09 -12.40 20.80
C SER A 97 3.71 -11.83 20.54
N MET A 98 3.57 -11.15 19.41
CA MET A 98 2.26 -10.85 18.85
C MET A 98 1.54 -12.14 18.44
N GLU A 99 0.21 -12.13 18.51
CA GLU A 99 -0.63 -13.27 18.11
C GLU A 99 -0.87 -13.35 16.59
N ILE A 100 -0.82 -12.20 15.91
CA ILE A 100 -1.14 -12.04 14.49
C ILE A 100 0.15 -12.09 13.63
N GLU A 101 0.01 -12.47 12.36
CA GLU A 101 1.07 -12.39 11.36
C GLU A 101 1.46 -10.92 11.10
N PHE A 102 2.76 -10.65 10.98
CA PHE A 102 3.26 -9.32 10.61
C PHE A 102 2.89 -8.98 9.16
N PRO A 103 2.14 -7.88 8.89
CA PRO A 103 1.84 -7.45 7.54
C PRO A 103 3.09 -6.88 6.84
N LEU A 104 3.67 -7.68 5.93
CA LEU A 104 4.72 -7.23 5.00
C LEU A 104 4.16 -6.17 4.03
N GLU A 105 5.06 -5.35 3.48
CA GLU A 105 4.72 -4.23 2.59
C GLU A 105 3.74 -3.21 3.20
N ASN A 106 3.77 -3.10 4.53
CA ASN A 106 3.03 -2.09 5.26
C ASN A 106 3.87 -1.52 6.41
N TRP A 107 3.58 -0.28 6.77
CA TRP A 107 4.20 0.36 7.92
C TRP A 107 3.54 -0.14 9.20
N ILE A 108 4.37 -0.52 10.17
CA ILE A 108 3.92 -0.86 11.52
C ILE A 108 4.74 -0.07 12.52
N HIS A 109 4.07 0.49 13.51
CA HIS A 109 4.75 1.08 14.65
C HIS A 109 5.00 0.01 15.70
N VAL A 110 6.26 -0.09 16.12
CA VAL A 110 6.71 -1.05 17.13
C VAL A 110 7.21 -0.26 18.33
N GLY A 111 6.72 -0.62 19.50
CA GLY A 111 7.24 -0.16 20.78
C GLY A 111 7.70 -1.34 21.62
N CYS A 112 8.89 -1.26 22.18
CA CYS A 112 9.40 -2.26 23.10
C CYS A 112 9.66 -1.58 24.44
N GLU A 113 9.03 -2.06 25.50
CA GLU A 113 9.32 -1.62 26.87
C GLU A 113 10.04 -2.74 27.60
N VAL A 114 11.19 -2.40 28.19
CA VAL A 114 11.90 -3.26 29.11
C VAL A 114 11.87 -2.56 30.46
N VAL A 115 11.14 -3.15 31.40
CA VAL A 115 11.02 -2.70 32.78
C VAL A 115 11.60 -3.80 33.68
N THR A 116 12.03 -3.43 34.89
CA THR A 116 12.79 -4.27 35.85
C THR A 116 12.23 -5.68 36.06
N ASP A 117 10.94 -5.89 35.85
CA ASP A 117 10.26 -7.17 36.03
C ASP A 117 9.34 -7.55 34.86
N MET A 118 9.44 -6.87 33.72
CA MET A 118 8.43 -6.96 32.67
C MET A 118 8.93 -6.55 31.29
N LEU A 119 8.56 -7.34 30.29
CA LEU A 119 8.79 -7.08 28.88
C LEU A 119 7.45 -6.85 28.20
N ARG A 120 7.28 -5.71 27.50
CA ARG A 120 6.07 -5.41 26.72
C ARG A 120 6.40 -5.12 25.27
N LEU A 121 5.63 -5.73 24.39
CA LEU A 121 5.61 -5.44 22.96
C LEU A 121 4.33 -4.68 22.64
N HIS A 122 4.52 -3.52 22.01
CA HIS A 122 3.46 -2.66 21.52
C HIS A 122 3.47 -2.65 20.00
N ILE A 123 2.28 -2.69 19.41
CA ILE A 123 2.07 -2.56 17.96
C ILE A 123 1.02 -1.49 17.75
N ASN A 124 1.34 -0.47 16.94
CA ASN A 124 0.47 0.67 16.65
C ASN A 124 -0.07 1.37 17.92
N GLY A 125 0.78 1.46 18.94
CA GLY A 125 0.44 2.07 20.24
C GLY A 125 -0.37 1.20 21.20
N GLU A 126 -0.66 -0.07 20.85
CA GLU A 126 -1.39 -1.01 21.71
C GLU A 126 -0.48 -2.14 22.20
N ILE A 127 -0.66 -2.58 23.44
CA ILE A 127 0.07 -3.73 24.01
C ILE A 127 -0.46 -5.01 23.38
N VAL A 128 0.39 -5.74 22.66
CA VAL A 128 0.05 -7.03 22.02
C VAL A 128 0.73 -8.23 22.66
N GLY A 129 1.66 -7.98 23.58
CA GLY A 129 2.37 -9.02 24.30
C GLY A 129 3.01 -8.46 25.56
N GLU A 130 2.87 -9.20 26.65
CA GLU A 130 3.41 -8.84 27.96
C GLU A 130 3.93 -10.11 28.62
N GLN A 131 5.15 -10.07 29.15
CA GLN A 131 5.76 -11.21 29.81
C GLN A 131 6.47 -10.73 31.09
N PRO A 132 6.08 -11.25 32.27
CA PRO A 132 6.83 -11.03 33.50
C PRO A 132 8.23 -11.62 33.36
N GLN A 133 9.24 -10.88 33.79
CA GLN A 133 10.63 -11.29 33.73
C GLN A 133 11.30 -11.14 35.09
N SER A 134 11.70 -12.26 35.70
CA SER A 134 12.58 -12.24 36.86
C SER A 134 14.02 -12.06 36.40
N PHE A 135 14.51 -10.81 36.35
CA PHE A 135 15.93 -10.55 36.18
C PHE A 135 16.68 -10.95 37.46
N SER A 136 17.23 -12.17 37.48
CA SER A 136 18.23 -12.55 38.49
C SER A 136 19.54 -11.85 38.16
N LEU A 137 19.70 -10.60 38.60
CA LEU A 137 20.98 -9.93 38.58
C LEU A 137 21.89 -10.63 39.59
N ASP A 138 22.78 -11.49 39.11
CA ASP A 138 23.85 -12.04 39.94
C ASP A 138 24.70 -10.84 40.40
N LYS A 139 24.60 -10.49 41.67
CA LYS A 139 25.37 -9.41 42.33
C LYS A 139 26.89 -9.68 42.35
N SER A 140 27.37 -10.71 41.66
CA SER A 140 28.73 -11.23 41.74
C SER A 140 29.69 -10.62 40.72
N SER A 141 29.21 -9.91 39.70
CA SER A 141 30.08 -9.18 38.77
C SER A 141 30.25 -7.72 39.20
N ASN A 142 31.32 -7.44 39.96
CA ASN A 142 31.85 -6.09 40.17
C ASN A 142 32.43 -5.52 38.85
N SER A 143 31.60 -5.36 37.81
CA SER A 143 31.97 -4.54 36.66
C SER A 143 31.30 -3.18 36.82
N ASN A 144 32.04 -2.22 37.37
CA ASN A 144 31.69 -0.78 37.45
C ASN A 144 31.66 -0.11 36.06
N GLY A 145 31.26 -0.81 35.00
CA GLY A 145 31.23 -0.27 33.64
C GLY A 145 29.80 -0.10 33.16
N LEU A 146 29.44 1.11 32.70
CA LEU A 146 28.28 1.32 31.84
C LEU A 146 28.38 0.37 30.65
N ARG A 147 27.47 -0.61 30.56
CA ARG A 147 27.44 -1.51 29.41
C ARG A 147 26.60 -0.86 28.32
N LYS A 148 27.26 -0.37 27.27
CA LYS A 148 26.58 0.13 26.07
C LYS A 148 26.10 -1.05 25.24
N ILE A 149 24.82 -1.04 24.89
CA ILE A 149 24.23 -2.01 23.98
C ILE A 149 23.82 -1.28 22.73
N THR A 150 24.26 -1.78 21.58
CA THR A 150 23.85 -1.22 20.28
C THR A 150 22.78 -2.11 19.68
N LEU A 151 21.58 -1.57 19.49
CA LEU A 151 20.56 -2.19 18.67
C LEU A 151 20.88 -1.94 17.20
N ALA A 152 21.05 -3.01 16.44
CA ALA A 152 21.38 -2.96 15.02
C ALA A 152 20.32 -3.69 14.20
N GLY A 153 19.95 -3.15 13.05
CA GLY A 153 19.02 -3.84 12.16
C GLY A 153 19.65 -5.05 11.44
N ALA A 154 18.79 -5.82 10.79
CA ALA A 154 19.15 -6.97 9.97
C ALA A 154 20.15 -6.59 8.86
N GLY A 155 21.25 -7.31 8.76
CA GLY A 155 22.27 -7.11 7.73
C GLY A 155 21.85 -7.66 6.37
N VAL A 156 22.67 -7.40 5.35
CA VAL A 156 22.44 -7.92 3.98
C VAL A 156 22.41 -9.46 3.97
N ASP A 157 23.25 -10.08 4.79
CA ASP A 157 23.35 -11.55 4.89
C ASP A 157 22.14 -12.18 5.59
N ASP A 158 21.36 -11.39 6.34
CA ASP A 158 20.19 -11.86 7.09
C ASP A 158 18.94 -12.01 6.19
N GLY A 159 19.05 -11.66 4.89
CA GLY A 159 18.00 -11.85 3.87
C GLY A 159 16.77 -10.94 4.00
N LEU A 160 16.64 -10.22 5.12
CA LEU A 160 15.53 -9.33 5.42
C LEU A 160 15.86 -7.88 5.02
N GLN A 161 15.02 -7.29 4.18
CA GLN A 161 15.16 -5.90 3.74
C GLN A 161 13.98 -5.05 4.19
N GLY A 162 14.24 -3.79 4.47
CA GLY A 162 13.21 -2.89 4.96
C GLY A 162 13.75 -1.50 5.31
N TYR A 163 12.85 -0.73 5.92
CA TYR A 163 13.11 0.64 6.35
C TYR A 163 12.66 0.82 7.79
N ILE A 164 13.38 1.68 8.53
CA ILE A 164 13.02 2.18 9.85
C ILE A 164 12.83 3.68 9.76
N HIS A 165 11.79 4.18 10.41
CA HIS A 165 11.49 5.60 10.50
C HIS A 165 11.22 6.01 11.94
N PHE A 166 11.64 7.23 12.29
CA PHE A 166 11.37 7.87 13.56
C PHE A 166 11.67 6.99 14.79
N ALA A 167 12.94 6.59 14.93
CA ALA A 167 13.39 5.69 16.00
C ALA A 167 13.95 6.45 17.22
N GLU A 168 13.21 6.42 18.33
CA GLU A 168 13.54 7.09 19.58
C GLU A 168 13.68 6.09 20.73
N VAL A 169 14.70 6.30 21.59
CA VAL A 169 14.74 5.70 22.92
C VAL A 169 14.01 6.69 23.82
N LEU A 170 12.89 6.24 24.38
CA LEU A 170 11.97 7.07 25.14
C LEU A 170 12.19 6.83 26.64
N PRO A 171 12.27 7.90 27.45
CA PRO A 171 12.15 7.78 28.90
C PRO A 171 10.81 7.13 29.25
N LEU A 172 10.74 6.34 30.32
CA LEU A 172 9.49 5.68 30.75
C LEU A 172 8.33 6.65 31.04
N SER A 173 8.61 7.94 31.24
CA SER A 173 7.59 8.97 31.41
C SER A 173 6.83 9.27 30.12
N PHE A 174 7.34 8.85 28.96
CA PHE A 174 6.70 9.04 27.66
C PHE A 174 5.90 7.81 27.26
N SER A 175 4.70 8.05 26.74
CA SER A 175 3.83 6.99 26.24
C SER A 175 4.24 6.58 24.82
N ILE A 176 4.38 5.28 24.58
CA ILE A 176 4.55 4.72 23.22
C ILE A 176 3.37 5.08 22.32
N LYS A 177 2.16 5.19 22.89
CA LYS A 177 0.96 5.61 22.16
C LYS A 177 1.05 7.06 21.67
N ASP A 178 1.72 7.93 22.43
CA ASP A 178 1.92 9.33 22.00
C ASP A 178 2.98 9.39 20.90
N HIS A 179 4.02 8.56 20.98
CA HIS A 179 5.03 8.45 19.93
C HIS A 179 4.44 7.89 18.61
N TYR A 180 3.51 6.94 18.68
CA TYR A 180 2.81 6.37 17.51
C TYR A 180 2.20 7.45 16.61
N VAL A 181 1.56 8.47 17.19
CA VAL A 181 0.89 9.53 16.41
C VAL A 181 1.77 10.74 16.09
N LYS A 182 3.00 10.80 16.63
CA LYS A 182 3.86 12.00 16.60
C LYS A 182 4.43 12.29 15.21
N ASP A 183 5.00 11.28 14.54
CA ASP A 183 5.55 11.41 13.19
C ASP A 183 5.38 10.08 12.40
N PRO A 184 4.17 9.81 11.89
CA PRO A 184 3.90 8.62 11.09
C PRO A 184 4.50 8.74 9.66
N PRO A 185 5.15 7.68 9.14
CA PRO A 185 5.79 7.70 7.83
C PRO A 185 4.76 7.82 6.71
N LEU A 186 5.21 8.26 5.53
CA LEU A 186 4.37 8.48 4.36
C LEU A 186 4.10 7.19 3.59
N ARG A 187 2.97 7.17 2.90
CA ARG A 187 2.56 6.11 1.98
C ARG A 187 1.77 6.67 0.80
N LEU A 188 2.07 6.19 -0.41
CA LEU A 188 1.27 6.47 -1.59
C LEU A 188 0.18 5.40 -1.74
N SER A 189 -1.03 5.81 -2.12
CA SER A 189 -2.15 4.88 -2.38
C SER A 189 -3.01 5.34 -3.54
N ILE A 190 -3.69 4.39 -4.19
CA ILE A 190 -4.79 4.65 -5.11
C ILE A 190 -6.08 4.75 -4.28
N ASP A 191 -6.88 5.77 -4.54
CA ASP A 191 -8.23 5.89 -3.99
C ASP A 191 -9.18 5.04 -4.85
N LEU A 192 -9.45 3.82 -4.38
CA LEU A 192 -10.30 2.86 -5.11
C LEU A 192 -11.77 3.30 -5.21
N SER A 193 -12.21 4.31 -4.46
CA SER A 193 -13.56 4.87 -4.66
C SER A 193 -13.71 5.57 -6.01
N SER A 194 -12.60 6.05 -6.58
CA SER A 194 -12.55 6.70 -7.91
C SER A 194 -12.67 5.72 -9.08
N THR A 195 -12.57 4.41 -8.84
CA THR A 195 -12.48 3.41 -9.90
C THR A 195 -13.83 2.81 -10.29
N SER A 196 -14.94 3.42 -9.86
CA SER A 196 -16.30 2.94 -10.14
C SER A 196 -16.66 2.84 -11.64
N GLU A 197 -15.93 3.55 -12.49
CA GLU A 197 -16.10 3.48 -13.94
C GLU A 197 -15.38 2.27 -14.58
N ILE A 198 -14.48 1.61 -13.84
CA ILE A 198 -13.71 0.47 -14.33
C ILE A 198 -14.49 -0.81 -14.07
N ASP A 199 -14.74 -1.58 -15.12
CA ASP A 199 -15.43 -2.86 -15.01
C ASP A 199 -14.48 -3.87 -14.33
N GLU A 200 -14.96 -4.56 -13.31
CA GLU A 200 -14.23 -5.63 -12.59
C GLU A 200 -14.88 -6.98 -12.90
N ASP A 201 -14.09 -7.98 -13.30
CA ASP A 201 -14.59 -9.34 -13.51
C ASP A 201 -14.71 -10.08 -12.16
N SER A 202 -15.31 -11.27 -12.19
CA SER A 202 -15.48 -12.18 -11.04
C SER A 202 -14.16 -12.60 -10.35
N ASP A 203 -13.01 -12.39 -10.98
CA ASP A 203 -11.67 -12.70 -10.46
C ASP A 203 -10.93 -11.45 -9.93
N SER A 204 -11.64 -10.33 -9.73
CA SER A 204 -11.08 -9.04 -9.32
C SER A 204 -10.03 -8.45 -10.26
N ILE A 205 -10.10 -8.84 -11.54
CA ILE A 205 -9.27 -8.26 -12.61
C ILE A 205 -10.05 -7.14 -13.30
N TRP A 206 -9.38 -6.00 -13.47
CA TRP A 206 -9.92 -4.85 -14.18
C TRP A 206 -9.98 -5.08 -15.69
N ASN A 207 -11.16 -4.80 -16.25
CA ASN A 207 -11.47 -4.84 -17.67
C ASN A 207 -11.56 -3.41 -18.22
N ILE A 208 -10.41 -2.82 -18.51
CA ILE A 208 -10.31 -1.47 -19.09
C ILE A 208 -10.40 -1.55 -20.62
N VAL A 209 -11.47 -2.16 -21.16
CA VAL A 209 -11.62 -2.33 -22.61
C VAL A 209 -13.02 -1.96 -23.06
N GLY A 210 -13.15 -0.96 -23.94
CA GLY A 210 -14.40 -0.70 -24.64
C GLY A 210 -14.70 -1.80 -25.67
N GLY A 211 -15.98 -2.13 -25.87
CA GLY A 211 -16.46 -3.35 -26.58
C GLY A 211 -16.11 -3.56 -28.07
N LYS A 212 -15.04 -2.98 -28.62
CA LYS A 212 -14.39 -3.40 -29.88
C LYS A 212 -12.88 -3.25 -29.72
N ALA A 213 -12.10 -4.00 -30.51
CA ALA A 213 -10.63 -4.02 -30.55
C ALA A 213 -9.92 -2.66 -30.78
N SER A 214 -10.64 -1.54 -30.74
CA SER A 214 -10.21 -0.18 -31.02
C SER A 214 -10.79 0.87 -30.04
N CYS A 215 -11.67 0.49 -29.10
CA CYS A 215 -12.27 1.45 -28.17
C CYS A 215 -11.33 1.74 -27.00
N ARG A 216 -10.35 2.61 -27.25
CA ARG A 216 -9.45 3.21 -26.26
C ARG A 216 -10.31 3.95 -25.21
N ARG A 217 -10.49 3.38 -24.01
CA ARG A 217 -11.25 4.02 -22.92
C ARG A 217 -10.29 4.85 -22.07
N ILE A 218 -10.59 6.14 -21.94
CA ILE A 218 -9.96 6.99 -20.93
C ILE A 218 -10.64 6.66 -19.61
N PHE A 219 -9.86 6.47 -18.56
CA PHE A 219 -10.33 6.27 -17.19
C PHE A 219 -9.53 7.16 -16.26
N SER A 220 -10.07 7.45 -15.08
CA SER A 220 -9.40 8.27 -14.08
C SER A 220 -8.94 7.39 -12.93
N LEU A 221 -7.75 7.68 -12.40
CA LEU A 221 -7.26 7.14 -11.14
C LEU A 221 -6.94 8.29 -10.20
N ASP A 222 -7.60 8.30 -9.05
CA ASP A 222 -7.26 9.22 -7.99
C ASP A 222 -6.17 8.63 -7.10
N VAL A 223 -5.18 9.46 -6.79
CA VAL A 223 -3.99 9.09 -6.03
C VAL A 223 -3.93 9.98 -4.81
N VAL A 224 -3.67 9.36 -3.67
CA VAL A 224 -3.62 10.03 -2.37
C VAL A 224 -2.30 9.72 -1.66
N LEU A 225 -1.71 10.76 -1.09
CA LEU A 225 -0.60 10.66 -0.17
C LEU A 225 -1.17 10.63 1.26
N LEU A 226 -0.94 9.52 1.94
CA LEU A 226 -1.36 9.29 3.31
C LEU A 226 -0.12 9.17 4.21
N ASN A 227 -0.33 9.29 5.51
CA ASN A 227 0.62 8.73 6.47
C ASN A 227 0.21 7.29 6.84
N ALA A 228 1.06 6.59 7.59
CA ALA A 228 0.85 5.20 7.99
C ALA A 228 -0.39 4.98 8.86
N ILE A 229 -0.93 6.04 9.46
CA ILE A 229 -2.20 6.02 10.23
C ILE A 229 -3.41 6.45 9.38
N CYS A 230 -3.27 6.42 8.05
CA CYS A 230 -4.31 6.68 7.05
C CYS A 230 -4.88 8.12 7.05
N GLN A 231 -4.13 9.10 7.55
CA GLN A 231 -4.50 10.50 7.46
C GLN A 231 -3.92 11.13 6.19
N ALA A 232 -4.68 12.05 5.59
CA ALA A 232 -4.23 12.79 4.41
C ALA A 232 -3.07 13.72 4.75
N VAL A 233 -2.06 13.74 3.88
CA VAL A 233 -0.86 14.56 4.07
C VAL A 233 -0.85 15.69 3.05
N ASN A 234 -0.81 16.93 3.52
CA ASN A 234 -0.74 18.11 2.66
C ASN A 234 0.71 18.34 2.20
N LYS A 235 1.13 17.67 1.12
CA LYS A 235 2.40 17.91 0.44
C LYS A 235 2.21 18.00 -1.07
N GLU A 236 3.06 18.82 -1.71
CA GLU A 236 3.11 18.94 -3.16
C GLU A 236 4.27 18.15 -3.74
N LEU A 237 3.96 17.19 -4.61
CA LEU A 237 4.94 16.25 -5.17
C LEU A 237 4.61 15.94 -6.63
N GLU A 238 5.63 15.51 -7.39
CA GLU A 238 5.43 14.97 -8.73
C GLU A 238 5.19 13.47 -8.65
N ILE A 239 4.24 12.97 -9.44
CA ILE A 239 3.94 11.56 -9.59
C ILE A 239 3.97 11.17 -11.06
N VAL A 240 4.43 9.96 -11.32
CA VAL A 240 4.37 9.37 -12.67
C VAL A 240 3.58 8.07 -12.60
N ALA A 241 2.84 7.80 -13.67
CA ALA A 241 2.23 6.50 -13.87
C ALA A 241 2.97 5.77 -15.00
N SER A 242 3.17 4.47 -14.82
CA SER A 242 3.74 3.58 -15.83
C SER A 242 2.97 2.27 -15.85
N LEU A 243 3.07 1.54 -16.96
CA LEU A 243 2.48 0.22 -17.08
C LEU A 243 3.56 -0.85 -16.86
N VAL A 244 3.27 -1.81 -15.99
CA VAL A 244 4.16 -2.92 -15.67
C VAL A 244 3.42 -4.25 -15.84
N TYR A 245 4.17 -5.32 -16.11
CA TYR A 245 3.63 -6.67 -16.07
C TYR A 245 3.35 -7.10 -14.62
N ALA A 246 2.19 -7.70 -14.37
CA ALA A 246 1.74 -8.03 -13.01
C ALA A 246 2.54 -9.16 -12.35
N ASP A 247 3.15 -10.04 -13.13
CA ASP A 247 3.94 -11.20 -12.71
C ASP A 247 5.41 -10.84 -12.46
N SER A 248 6.02 -10.04 -13.33
CA SER A 248 7.45 -9.72 -13.28
C SER A 248 7.77 -8.32 -12.75
N GLY A 249 6.78 -7.42 -12.70
CA GLY A 249 6.99 -6.01 -12.34
C GLY A 249 7.79 -5.20 -13.36
N LEU A 250 8.18 -5.81 -14.49
CA LEU A 250 8.94 -5.15 -15.55
C LEU A 250 8.05 -4.17 -16.32
N HIS A 251 8.64 -3.08 -16.79
CA HIS A 251 7.95 -2.12 -17.65
C HIS A 251 7.48 -2.78 -18.94
N VAL A 252 6.28 -2.42 -19.38
CA VAL A 252 5.78 -2.81 -20.69
C VAL A 252 6.51 -1.99 -21.74
N GLU A 253 7.02 -2.67 -22.76
CA GLU A 253 7.74 -2.04 -23.86
C GLU A 253 6.78 -1.36 -24.86
N LYS A 254 7.31 -0.39 -25.60
CA LYS A 254 6.59 0.22 -26.72
C LYS A 254 6.22 -0.83 -27.77
N THR A 255 5.07 -0.64 -28.39
CA THR A 255 4.63 -1.51 -29.48
C THR A 255 5.32 -1.14 -30.80
N SER A 256 5.06 -1.89 -31.87
CA SER A 256 5.63 -1.63 -33.21
C SER A 256 5.28 -0.26 -33.77
N ASP A 257 4.25 0.39 -33.23
CA ASP A 257 3.73 1.66 -33.70
C ASP A 257 4.38 2.85 -32.95
N ASP A 258 5.39 2.57 -32.11
CA ASP A 258 6.16 3.52 -31.28
C ASP A 258 5.31 4.33 -30.26
N GLU A 259 4.03 4.00 -30.13
CA GLU A 259 3.12 4.55 -29.11
C GLU A 259 3.48 4.00 -27.72
N ASP A 260 3.57 4.89 -26.74
CA ASP A 260 3.81 4.53 -25.34
C ASP A 260 2.68 3.64 -24.78
N PRO A 261 3.00 2.63 -23.95
CA PRO A 261 2.02 1.67 -23.41
C PRO A 261 0.95 2.32 -22.53
N LEU A 262 1.29 3.44 -21.89
CA LEU A 262 0.39 4.22 -21.05
C LEU A 262 0.50 5.71 -21.41
N LEU A 263 -0.64 6.27 -21.80
CA LEU A 263 -0.80 7.68 -22.12
C LEU A 263 -1.57 8.38 -21.00
N ALA A 264 -1.19 9.62 -20.73
CA ALA A 264 -1.95 10.53 -19.88
C ALA A 264 -2.64 11.59 -20.75
N SER A 265 -3.83 12.02 -20.31
CA SER A 265 -4.62 13.05 -21.00
C SER A 265 -4.79 14.29 -20.13
N CYS A 266 -4.38 15.44 -20.64
CA CYS A 266 -4.57 16.75 -20.01
C CYS A 266 -5.14 17.71 -21.04
N ASP A 267 -6.28 18.34 -20.73
CA ASP A 267 -6.99 19.27 -21.63
C ASP A 267 -7.27 18.71 -23.04
N GLY A 268 -7.50 17.39 -23.11
CA GLY A 268 -7.76 16.69 -24.38
C GLY A 268 -6.51 16.35 -25.20
N ILE A 269 -5.32 16.69 -24.71
CA ILE A 269 -4.04 16.35 -25.33
C ILE A 269 -3.50 15.09 -24.68
N GLU A 270 -3.10 14.11 -25.50
CA GLU A 270 -2.49 12.85 -25.06
C GLU A 270 -0.96 12.93 -25.16
N PHE A 271 -0.27 12.43 -24.14
CA PHE A 271 1.19 12.36 -24.08
C PHE A 271 1.60 11.09 -23.32
N ALA A 272 2.86 10.66 -23.48
CA ALA A 272 3.36 9.54 -22.69
C ALA A 272 3.29 9.88 -21.21
N SER A 273 2.69 8.98 -20.42
CA SER A 273 2.43 9.21 -18.99
C SER A 273 3.70 9.53 -18.18
N TYR A 274 4.86 9.08 -18.65
CA TYR A 274 6.14 9.34 -18.01
C TYR A 274 6.75 10.71 -18.37
N ASP A 275 6.48 11.22 -19.57
CA ASP A 275 7.12 12.45 -20.09
C ASP A 275 6.70 13.71 -19.33
N ARG A 276 5.48 13.69 -18.77
CA ARG A 276 4.95 14.82 -18.01
C ARG A 276 4.35 14.31 -16.69
N PRO A 277 5.14 14.37 -15.60
CA PRO A 277 4.67 14.00 -14.28
C PRO A 277 3.40 14.77 -13.89
N GLY A 278 2.45 14.05 -13.30
CA GLY A 278 1.31 14.65 -12.61
C GLY A 278 1.76 15.35 -11.33
N LYS A 279 0.96 16.30 -10.84
CA LYS A 279 1.21 16.97 -9.57
C LYS A 279 0.22 16.49 -8.52
N LEU A 280 0.73 15.93 -7.43
CA LEU A 280 -0.02 15.83 -6.17
C LEU A 280 -0.13 17.24 -5.61
N LEU A 281 -1.35 17.76 -5.51
CA LEU A 281 -1.68 19.02 -4.85
C LEU A 281 -2.43 18.70 -3.57
N HIS A 282 -1.96 19.23 -2.44
CA HIS A 282 -2.50 18.89 -1.12
C HIS A 282 -2.53 17.37 -0.86
N GLY A 283 -1.52 16.64 -1.35
CA GLY A 283 -1.45 15.18 -1.26
C GLY A 283 -2.44 14.43 -2.15
N ARG A 284 -3.09 15.07 -3.11
CA ARG A 284 -4.05 14.42 -4.02
C ARG A 284 -3.78 14.74 -5.48
N ALA A 285 -4.02 13.77 -6.35
CA ALA A 285 -3.98 13.95 -7.80
C ALA A 285 -5.04 13.08 -8.44
N SER A 286 -5.58 13.54 -9.56
CA SER A 286 -6.43 12.75 -10.44
C SER A 286 -5.74 12.61 -11.78
N LEU A 287 -5.48 11.38 -12.19
CA LEU A 287 -4.78 11.06 -13.44
C LEU A 287 -5.77 10.48 -14.43
N LYS A 288 -5.97 11.18 -15.56
CA LYS A 288 -6.72 10.65 -16.70
C LYS A 288 -5.76 9.84 -17.57
N LEU A 289 -5.97 8.53 -17.59
CA LEU A 289 -5.07 7.57 -18.22
C LEU A 289 -5.76 6.83 -19.36
N LYS A 290 -4.93 6.37 -20.29
CA LYS A 290 -5.34 5.56 -21.43
C LYS A 290 -4.25 4.56 -21.73
N ILE A 291 -4.61 3.28 -21.74
CA ILE A 291 -3.68 2.22 -22.14
C ILE A 291 -3.69 2.17 -23.67
N SER A 292 -2.52 2.28 -24.29
CA SER A 292 -2.41 2.18 -25.75
C SER A 292 -2.66 0.75 -26.20
N GLN A 293 -2.72 0.52 -27.50
CA GLN A 293 -3.09 -0.79 -28.03
C GLN A 293 -1.98 -1.82 -27.77
N LEU A 294 -1.97 -2.44 -26.59
CA LEU A 294 -1.12 -3.60 -26.34
C LEU A 294 -1.73 -4.75 -27.15
N SER A 295 -1.12 -4.98 -28.30
CA SER A 295 -1.54 -6.00 -29.24
C SER A 295 -1.65 -7.39 -28.60
N SER A 296 -2.19 -8.36 -29.33
CA SER A 296 -2.16 -9.78 -28.96
C SER A 296 -0.76 -10.36 -28.68
N LYS A 297 0.30 -9.57 -28.85
CA LYS A 297 1.71 -9.93 -28.63
C LYS A 297 2.12 -9.97 -27.15
N CYS A 298 1.29 -9.50 -26.21
CA CYS A 298 1.59 -9.59 -24.78
C CYS A 298 1.13 -10.92 -24.14
N ASP A 299 0.89 -11.97 -24.94
CA ASP A 299 0.57 -13.34 -24.51
C ASP A 299 -0.58 -13.50 -23.50
N ASN A 300 -1.52 -12.56 -23.47
CA ASN A 300 -2.58 -12.48 -22.46
C ASN A 300 -2.04 -12.32 -21.02
N ARG A 301 -0.81 -11.80 -20.84
CA ARG A 301 -0.28 -11.40 -19.53
C ARG A 301 -1.12 -10.29 -18.94
N LEU A 302 -1.16 -10.25 -17.61
CA LEU A 302 -1.82 -9.21 -16.85
C LEU A 302 -0.88 -8.03 -16.64
N PHE A 303 -1.47 -6.84 -16.56
CA PHE A 303 -0.75 -5.60 -16.33
C PHE A 303 -1.15 -4.96 -15.02
N ARG A 304 -0.35 -4.05 -14.51
CA ARG A 304 -0.72 -3.12 -13.44
C ARG A 304 -0.25 -1.73 -13.80
N ILE A 305 -0.98 -0.73 -13.35
CA ILE A 305 -0.52 0.65 -13.36
C ILE A 305 0.29 0.85 -12.09
N LYS A 306 1.57 1.16 -12.26
CA LYS A 306 2.47 1.56 -11.18
C LYS A 306 2.48 3.07 -11.11
N LEU A 307 2.12 3.61 -9.96
CA LEU A 307 2.27 5.00 -9.59
C LEU A 307 3.48 5.13 -8.68
N GLU A 308 4.35 6.08 -8.96
CA GLU A 308 5.52 6.34 -8.14
C GLU A 308 5.84 7.82 -8.07
N ILE A 309 6.56 8.20 -7.02
CA ILE A 309 7.16 9.53 -6.89
C ILE A 309 8.59 9.42 -7.45
N PRO A 310 8.92 10.04 -8.61
CA PRO A 310 10.22 9.82 -9.27
C PRO A 310 11.43 10.13 -8.37
N LYS A 311 11.30 11.18 -7.55
CA LYS A 311 12.30 11.59 -6.56
C LYS A 311 12.48 10.58 -5.42
N PHE A 312 11.70 9.50 -5.36
CA PHE A 312 11.78 8.44 -4.37
C PHE A 312 11.63 7.06 -5.03
N SER A 313 12.08 6.92 -6.27
CA SER A 313 12.16 5.61 -6.93
C SER A 313 12.92 4.60 -6.06
N GLY A 314 12.38 3.39 -5.91
CA GLY A 314 12.91 2.33 -5.05
C GLY A 314 12.36 2.31 -3.61
N TYR A 315 11.63 3.35 -3.19
CA TYR A 315 10.92 3.34 -1.92
C TYR A 315 9.52 2.73 -2.12
N HIS A 316 9.39 1.43 -1.88
CA HIS A 316 8.15 0.66 -2.12
C HIS A 316 6.89 1.27 -1.48
N PHE A 317 7.00 1.90 -0.31
CA PHE A 317 5.86 2.54 0.35
C PHE A 317 5.40 3.85 -0.32
N LEU A 318 6.21 4.43 -1.22
CA LEU A 318 5.85 5.55 -2.09
C LEU A 318 5.52 5.10 -3.52
N GLU A 319 5.26 3.81 -3.69
CA GLU A 319 4.72 3.21 -4.90
C GLU A 319 3.30 2.71 -4.62
N ALA A 320 2.42 2.82 -5.61
CA ALA A 320 1.07 2.29 -5.55
C ALA A 320 0.74 1.53 -6.83
N PHE A 321 0.09 0.38 -6.70
CA PHE A 321 -0.25 -0.49 -7.81
C PHE A 321 -1.76 -0.62 -7.95
N SER A 322 -2.26 -0.55 -9.19
CA SER A 322 -3.64 -0.89 -9.49
C SER A 322 -3.90 -2.39 -9.30
N HIS A 323 -5.18 -2.76 -9.31
CA HIS A 323 -5.56 -4.15 -9.56
C HIS A 323 -4.99 -4.64 -10.90
N PRO A 324 -4.78 -5.96 -11.06
CA PRO A 324 -4.41 -6.53 -12.35
C PRO A 324 -5.39 -6.13 -13.44
N ILE A 325 -4.89 -5.84 -14.64
CA ILE A 325 -5.65 -5.39 -15.80
C ILE A 325 -5.48 -6.42 -16.92
N ARG A 326 -6.59 -6.84 -17.52
CA ARG A 326 -6.59 -7.71 -18.70
C ARG A 326 -6.63 -6.85 -19.96
N CYS A 327 -5.56 -6.87 -20.76
CA CYS A 327 -5.49 -5.99 -21.94
C CYS A 327 -6.25 -6.50 -23.18
N ILE A 328 -6.80 -7.73 -23.15
CA ILE A 328 -7.48 -8.30 -24.32
C ILE A 328 -8.94 -8.57 -23.96
N SER A 329 -9.84 -7.75 -24.51
CA SER A 329 -11.26 -8.10 -24.61
C SER A 329 -11.40 -9.32 -25.51
N ARG A 330 -11.44 -10.52 -24.89
CA ARG A 330 -12.13 -11.66 -25.47
C ARG A 330 -13.54 -11.74 -24.89
N CYS A 331 -14.33 -10.67 -24.99
CA CYS A 331 -15.78 -10.83 -24.92
C CYS A 331 -16.26 -11.56 -26.19
N ARG A 332 -15.99 -12.86 -26.29
CA ARG A 332 -16.88 -13.77 -27.01
C ARG A 332 -18.05 -13.98 -26.08
N ASN A 333 -19.03 -13.07 -26.09
CA ASN A 333 -20.37 -13.50 -25.72
C ASN A 333 -20.68 -14.69 -26.63
N PRO A 334 -20.90 -15.91 -26.12
CA PRO A 334 -21.56 -16.91 -26.94
C PRO A 334 -22.92 -16.28 -27.20
N ARG A 335 -23.14 -15.81 -28.44
CA ARG A 335 -24.49 -15.61 -28.90
C ARG A 335 -25.15 -16.97 -28.70
N THR A 336 -26.00 -17.08 -27.69
CA THR A 336 -27.10 -18.02 -27.72
C THR A 336 -27.90 -17.63 -28.97
N SER A 337 -27.51 -18.18 -30.11
CA SER A 337 -28.40 -18.30 -31.25
C SER A 337 -29.45 -19.30 -30.81
N MET A 338 -30.43 -18.82 -30.04
CA MET A 338 -31.70 -19.51 -29.94
C MET A 338 -32.34 -19.40 -31.31
N THR A 339 -31.97 -20.31 -32.21
CA THR A 339 -32.87 -20.76 -33.26
C THR A 339 -34.11 -21.26 -32.56
N TRP A 340 -35.17 -20.45 -32.59
CA TRP A 340 -36.50 -20.84 -32.18
C TRP A 340 -36.95 -22.01 -33.05
N LYS A 341 -36.71 -23.24 -32.59
CA LYS A 341 -37.48 -24.40 -33.02
C LYS A 341 -38.49 -24.69 -31.93
N ARG A 342 -39.74 -24.31 -32.24
CA ARG A 342 -40.96 -24.65 -31.52
C ARG A 342 -41.01 -26.15 -31.23
N PRO A 343 -41.11 -26.60 -29.96
CA PRO A 343 -41.49 -27.97 -29.67
C PRO A 343 -43.02 -28.07 -29.65
N SER A 344 -43.56 -29.03 -30.41
CA SER A 344 -44.95 -29.47 -30.27
C SER A 344 -45.09 -30.31 -29.01
N SER A 345 -46.17 -30.06 -28.27
CA SER A 345 -46.60 -30.73 -27.04
C SER A 345 -46.99 -32.19 -27.24
N ALA A 346 -46.66 -33.06 -26.28
CA ALA A 346 -47.53 -34.08 -25.68
C ALA A 346 -46.86 -34.72 -24.42
N PRO A 347 -47.62 -35.29 -23.46
CA PRO A 347 -47.25 -35.37 -22.03
C PRO A 347 -46.92 -36.78 -21.46
N ASP A 348 -45.95 -36.81 -20.52
CA ASP A 348 -45.77 -37.65 -19.29
C ASP A 348 -45.84 -39.21 -19.36
N PRO A 349 -45.45 -40.03 -18.33
CA PRO A 349 -44.97 -39.70 -16.96
C PRO A 349 -43.80 -40.54 -16.36
N SER A 350 -43.23 -39.98 -15.27
CA SER A 350 -42.62 -40.61 -14.08
C SER A 350 -41.40 -41.55 -14.18
N ASN A 351 -40.27 -41.18 -13.56
CA ASN A 351 -39.81 -41.87 -12.35
C ASN A 351 -38.73 -41.09 -11.55
N LYS A 352 -38.74 -41.35 -10.25
CA LYS A 352 -37.93 -40.77 -9.16
C LYS A 352 -36.43 -41.10 -9.26
N SER A 353 -35.58 -40.17 -8.83
CA SER A 353 -34.54 -40.46 -7.81
C SER A 353 -34.02 -39.17 -7.16
N GLN A 354 -33.95 -39.21 -5.82
CA GLN A 354 -33.30 -38.26 -4.92
C GLN A 354 -31.86 -38.74 -4.63
N SER A 355 -30.94 -37.82 -4.32
CA SER A 355 -29.96 -37.91 -3.20
C SER A 355 -28.85 -36.84 -3.35
N PHE A 356 -28.72 -35.92 -2.37
CA PHE A 356 -27.64 -35.79 -1.35
C PHE A 356 -26.27 -35.33 -1.93
N GLY A 357 -25.59 -34.29 -1.44
CA GLY A 357 -25.77 -33.43 -0.26
C GLY A 357 -24.82 -32.22 -0.28
N GLN A 358 -25.20 -31.22 0.52
CA GLN A 358 -24.46 -30.18 1.26
C GLN A 358 -22.92 -30.29 1.36
N CYS A 359 -22.11 -29.27 1.69
CA CYS A 359 -22.15 -27.79 1.78
C CYS A 359 -20.87 -27.38 2.56
N ASN A 360 -20.56 -26.08 2.53
CA ASN A 360 -19.66 -25.29 3.40
C ASN A 360 -18.15 -25.30 3.09
N GLY A 361 -17.46 -24.16 3.10
CA GLY A 361 -17.81 -22.84 3.66
C GLY A 361 -17.17 -21.66 2.93
N SER A 362 -17.98 -20.63 2.71
CA SER A 362 -17.56 -19.28 2.37
C SER A 362 -18.00 -18.38 3.52
N LEU A 363 -17.07 -17.60 4.08
CA LEU A 363 -17.32 -16.65 5.16
C LEU A 363 -17.78 -15.32 4.56
N GLU A 364 -19.00 -14.93 4.94
CA GLU A 364 -19.59 -13.61 4.73
C GLU A 364 -18.77 -12.52 5.41
N LEU A 365 -18.51 -11.41 4.69
CA LEU A 365 -18.27 -10.11 5.29
C LEU A 365 -19.57 -9.32 5.26
N GLN A 366 -20.11 -9.07 6.45
CA GLN A 366 -21.32 -8.29 6.66
C GLN A 366 -21.06 -6.80 6.40
N HIS A 367 -21.85 -6.21 5.50
CA HIS A 367 -22.04 -4.76 5.42
C HIS A 367 -23.33 -4.38 6.15
N ASN A 368 -23.20 -3.64 7.25
CA ASN A 368 -24.32 -3.02 7.93
C ASN A 368 -24.86 -1.85 7.09
N SER A 369 -26.06 -2.05 6.55
CA SER A 369 -26.89 -1.05 5.89
C SER A 369 -27.87 -0.45 6.90
N ILE A 370 -27.82 0.88 7.09
CA ILE A 370 -28.94 1.64 7.66
C ILE A 370 -29.80 2.11 6.48
N HIS A 371 -31.05 1.66 6.49
CA HIS A 371 -32.10 1.99 5.55
C HIS A 371 -32.55 3.45 5.65
N GLU A 372 -32.69 4.14 4.51
CA GLU A 372 -33.77 5.10 4.31
C GLU A 372 -34.35 5.02 2.88
N ILE A 373 -35.55 4.44 2.83
CA ILE A 373 -36.74 4.75 2.01
C ILE A 373 -36.58 4.92 0.49
N ARG A 374 -37.09 3.88 -0.17
CA ARG A 374 -37.46 3.71 -1.58
C ARG A 374 -38.48 4.76 -2.09
N ALA A 375 -38.26 5.29 -3.29
CA ALA A 375 -39.31 5.68 -4.23
C ALA A 375 -39.01 5.06 -5.61
N GLY A 376 -40.01 4.40 -6.21
CA GLY A 376 -39.87 3.48 -7.34
C GLY A 376 -39.69 4.09 -8.74
N PRO A 377 -39.51 3.26 -9.78
CA PRO A 377 -39.12 3.68 -11.12
C PRO A 377 -40.31 3.77 -12.10
N SER A 378 -40.41 4.86 -12.85
CA SER A 378 -41.10 4.96 -14.15
C SER A 378 -40.66 6.30 -14.78
N SER A 379 -40.37 6.47 -16.07
CA SER A 379 -41.05 5.97 -17.25
C SER A 379 -40.12 6.00 -18.48
N LYS A 380 -40.33 5.06 -19.39
CA LYS A 380 -39.64 4.92 -20.69
C LYS A 380 -39.95 6.12 -21.58
N ARG A 381 -38.93 6.84 -22.09
CA ARG A 381 -39.14 7.87 -23.11
C ARG A 381 -39.18 7.24 -24.51
N ILE A 382 -40.36 7.28 -25.12
CA ILE A 382 -40.64 6.94 -26.51
C ILE A 382 -39.95 7.94 -27.43
N LYS A 383 -39.32 7.42 -28.48
CA LYS A 383 -38.66 8.14 -29.58
C LYS A 383 -39.73 8.51 -30.61
N LEU A 384 -39.99 9.80 -30.83
CA LEU A 384 -40.74 10.28 -32.00
C LEU A 384 -39.86 11.25 -32.79
N GLY A 385 -39.71 10.97 -34.08
CA GLY A 385 -38.85 11.71 -34.98
C GLY A 385 -39.55 12.91 -35.65
N LYS A 386 -38.71 13.93 -35.90
CA LYS A 386 -38.63 14.81 -37.07
C LYS A 386 -39.83 15.70 -37.41
N GLU A 387 -39.61 17.02 -37.30
CA GLU A 387 -39.92 17.96 -38.38
C GLU A 387 -39.02 19.21 -38.34
N ARG A 388 -38.75 19.77 -39.53
CA ARG A 388 -37.82 20.86 -39.84
C ARG A 388 -38.58 22.20 -39.93
N THR A 389 -37.90 23.29 -39.56
CA THR A 389 -37.91 24.69 -40.09
C THR A 389 -37.51 25.62 -38.93
N SER A 390 -36.81 26.75 -39.02
CA SER A 390 -36.13 27.53 -40.05
C SER A 390 -35.28 28.60 -39.33
N THR A 391 -34.29 29.16 -40.01
CA THR A 391 -33.32 30.18 -39.60
C THR A 391 -33.86 31.58 -39.29
N LEU A 392 -33.10 32.30 -38.44
CA LEU A 392 -32.75 33.75 -38.44
C LEU A 392 -33.32 34.65 -37.32
N GLY A 393 -32.43 35.44 -36.69
CA GLY A 393 -32.71 36.59 -35.80
C GLY A 393 -31.85 36.57 -34.52
N GLN A 394 -30.57 36.94 -34.56
CA GLN A 394 -30.02 38.29 -34.31
C GLN A 394 -29.91 38.65 -32.81
N THR A 395 -28.68 38.84 -32.33
CA THR A 395 -28.33 39.92 -31.39
C THR A 395 -26.84 40.22 -31.50
N ASP A 396 -26.56 41.38 -32.09
CA ASP A 396 -25.32 42.14 -31.96
C ASP A 396 -25.17 42.63 -30.51
N VAL A 397 -23.98 42.47 -29.91
CA VAL A 397 -23.32 43.51 -29.11
C VAL A 397 -21.82 43.34 -29.29
N ALA A 398 -21.17 44.35 -29.87
CA ALA A 398 -19.73 44.51 -29.97
C ALA A 398 -19.25 45.71 -29.14
N CYS A 399 -17.93 45.74 -28.93
CA CYS A 399 -17.07 46.82 -28.41
C CYS A 399 -16.79 46.76 -26.90
N TYR A 400 -15.55 46.87 -26.38
CA TYR A 400 -14.31 47.50 -26.85
C TYR A 400 -13.09 46.65 -26.38
N SER A 401 -12.08 46.34 -27.21
CA SER A 401 -10.76 47.04 -27.36
C SER A 401 -9.99 47.18 -26.03
N ASP A 402 -8.69 46.87 -25.88
CA ASP A 402 -7.56 47.23 -26.73
C ASP A 402 -6.35 46.30 -26.56
N THR A 403 -5.63 46.15 -27.68
CA THR A 403 -4.24 45.71 -27.82
C THR A 403 -3.26 46.74 -27.24
N TRP A 404 -2.18 46.30 -26.59
CA TRP A 404 -0.90 47.03 -26.58
C TRP A 404 0.27 46.07 -26.78
N THR A 405 1.11 46.43 -27.74
CA THR A 405 2.38 45.80 -28.11
C THR A 405 3.57 46.49 -27.44
N THR A 406 4.69 45.75 -27.47
CA THR A 406 6.12 46.15 -27.52
C THR A 406 6.95 46.34 -26.23
N ASN A 407 7.96 45.46 -26.16
CA ASN A 407 9.39 45.66 -25.87
C ASN A 407 9.86 46.04 -24.47
N GLN A 408 10.61 45.10 -23.87
CA GLN A 408 12.06 45.21 -23.68
C GLN A 408 12.74 43.85 -23.87
#